data_AF-A0AAV3YB27-F1
#
_entry.id   AF-A0AAV3YB27-F1
#
_cell.length_a   1.000
_cell.length_b   1.000
_cell.length_c   1.000
_cell.angle_alpha   90.00
_cell.angle_beta   90.00
_cell.angle_gamma   90.00
#
_symmetry.space_group_name_H-M   'P 1'
#
loop_
_entity.id
_entity.type
_entity.pdbx_description
1 polymer ?
#
loop_
_entity_poly.entity_id
_entity_poly.type
_entity_poly.pdbx_seq_one_letter_code
_entity_poly.pdbx_strand_id
1 'polypeptide(L)'
;MESFANCSNQKFYCPRTEEAGVRHLNLTFREIEIPPRKTNYFCMTFDLPKDQDYFLIGDEPIIDNAELLHHILVYGCTHDIDNEIVTPVPCSMKTPTDHDCPQLIGLWSVGNAGTCLINDTGFLIGEFGFKRIFVQASRINFMGEEL
;
A
#
# COMPACT_ATOMS: atom_id res chain seq x y z
N MET A 1 -30.30 -20.84 -3.15
CA MET A 1 -29.69 -19.82 -2.29
C MET A 1 -28.24 -19.73 -2.71
N GLU A 2 -27.95 -18.82 -3.63
CA GLU A 2 -26.62 -18.66 -4.21
C GLU A 2 -25.70 -18.03 -3.16
N SER A 3 -24.54 -18.66 -2.97
CA SER A 3 -23.49 -18.21 -2.06
C SER A 3 -23.04 -16.80 -2.46
N PHE A 4 -23.38 -15.80 -1.66
CA PHE A 4 -22.78 -14.47 -1.76
C PHE A 4 -21.27 -14.60 -1.56
N ALA A 5 -20.51 -14.43 -2.65
CA ALA A 5 -19.05 -14.25 -2.69
C ALA A 5 -18.21 -15.22 -1.84
N ASN A 6 -17.93 -16.41 -2.39
CA ASN A 6 -16.76 -17.16 -1.95
C ASN A 6 -15.50 -16.50 -2.52
N CYS A 7 -15.07 -15.37 -1.93
CA CYS A 7 -13.79 -14.70 -2.20
C CYS A 7 -12.61 -15.47 -1.58
N SER A 8 -12.66 -16.82 -1.63
CA SER A 8 -11.61 -17.67 -1.12
C SER A 8 -10.33 -17.47 -1.92
N ASN A 9 -9.36 -16.82 -1.30
CA ASN A 9 -7.92 -16.91 -1.57
C ASN A 9 -7.55 -16.91 -3.06
N GLN A 10 -7.90 -15.85 -3.79
CA GLN A 10 -7.20 -15.60 -5.05
C GLN A 10 -5.71 -15.47 -4.73
N LYS A 11 -4.91 -16.41 -5.23
CA LYS A 11 -3.46 -16.32 -5.12
C LYS A 11 -3.00 -15.25 -6.07
N PHE A 12 -2.14 -14.35 -5.60
CA PHE A 12 -1.47 -13.40 -6.46
C PHE A 12 -0.70 -14.18 -7.55
N TYR A 13 -0.86 -13.75 -8.80
CA TYR A 13 -0.17 -14.37 -9.94
C TYR A 13 0.45 -13.27 -10.79
N CYS A 14 1.78 -13.17 -10.72
CA CYS A 14 2.56 -12.27 -11.54
C CYS A 14 3.89 -12.93 -11.90
N PRO A 15 3.99 -13.70 -13.00
CA PRO A 15 5.20 -14.43 -13.35
C PRO A 15 6.45 -13.55 -13.42
N ARG A 16 6.26 -12.28 -13.78
CA ARG A 16 7.32 -11.29 -13.87
C ARG A 16 8.03 -11.07 -12.54
N THR A 17 7.37 -11.27 -11.39
CA THR A 17 8.03 -11.09 -10.09
C THR A 17 9.08 -12.16 -9.79
N GLU A 18 9.05 -13.28 -10.52
CA GLU A 18 10.01 -14.38 -10.38
C GLU A 18 11.15 -14.32 -11.41
N GLU A 19 11.16 -13.29 -12.29
CA GLU A 19 12.19 -13.14 -13.31
C GLU A 19 13.55 -12.75 -12.71
N ALA A 20 14.63 -13.17 -13.39
CA ALA A 20 15.98 -12.84 -12.96
C ALA A 20 16.20 -11.32 -12.96
N GLY A 21 16.72 -10.79 -11.85
CA GLY A 21 16.97 -9.36 -11.68
C GLY A 21 15.84 -8.60 -10.98
N VAL A 22 14.69 -9.22 -10.77
CA VAL A 22 13.64 -8.64 -9.92
C VAL A 22 14.05 -8.63 -8.45
N ARG A 23 13.64 -7.57 -7.75
CA ARG A 23 13.88 -7.37 -6.33
C ARG A 23 12.54 -7.07 -5.64
N HIS A 24 12.43 -7.49 -4.39
CA HIS A 24 11.26 -7.24 -3.54
C HIS A 24 11.62 -6.23 -2.46
N LEU A 25 10.72 -5.27 -2.23
CA LEU A 25 10.81 -4.29 -1.16
C LEU A 25 9.56 -4.41 -0.29
N ASN A 26 9.75 -4.72 0.99
CA ASN A 26 8.65 -4.86 1.93
C ASN A 26 8.36 -3.53 2.62
N LEU A 27 7.13 -3.04 2.49
CA LEU A 27 6.64 -1.83 3.16
C LEU A 27 5.71 -2.26 4.29
N THR A 28 6.21 -2.29 5.52
CA THR A 28 5.45 -2.80 6.67
C THR A 28 5.33 -1.74 7.75
N PHE A 29 4.13 -1.61 8.29
CA PHE A 29 3.89 -0.74 9.43
C PHE A 29 4.45 -1.44 10.67
N ARG A 30 5.02 -0.65 11.58
CA ARG A 30 5.29 -1.15 12.92
C ARG A 30 3.96 -1.43 13.64
N GLU A 31 4.00 -2.33 14.60
CA GLU A 31 2.83 -2.64 15.42
C GLU A 31 2.25 -1.37 16.06
N ILE A 32 0.93 -1.22 16.00
CA ILE A 32 0.21 -0.08 16.54
C ILE A 32 -1.08 -0.54 17.21
N GLU A 33 -1.43 0.14 18.30
CA GLU A 33 -2.75 -0.01 18.90
C GLU A 33 -3.79 0.71 18.05
N ILE A 34 -4.86 -0.01 17.69
CA ILE A 34 -5.95 0.54 16.91
C ILE A 34 -6.98 1.16 17.85
N PRO A 35 -7.26 2.48 17.76
CA PRO A 35 -8.29 3.11 18.58
C PRO A 35 -9.67 2.46 18.32
N PRO A 36 -10.55 2.41 19.34
CA PRO A 36 -11.90 1.84 19.22
C PRO A 36 -12.85 2.82 18.50
N ARG A 37 -12.49 3.22 17.28
CA ARG A 37 -13.29 4.04 16.36
C ARG A 37 -13.68 3.19 15.17
N LYS A 38 -14.85 3.48 14.59
CA LYS A 38 -15.37 2.75 13.42
C LYS A 38 -14.38 2.72 12.27
N THR A 39 -13.71 3.84 11.99
CA THR A 39 -12.72 3.94 10.92
C THR A 39 -11.49 4.67 11.43
N ASN A 40 -10.32 4.08 11.19
CA ASN A 40 -9.02 4.67 11.47
C ASN A 40 -8.19 4.67 10.19
N TYR A 41 -7.45 5.74 9.94
CA TYR A 41 -6.45 5.81 8.88
C TYR A 41 -5.09 6.00 9.51
N PHE A 42 -4.14 5.19 9.09
CA PHE A 42 -2.75 5.31 9.51
C PHE A 42 -1.87 5.55 8.31
N CYS A 43 -0.90 6.44 8.49
CA CYS A 43 0.02 6.85 7.45
C CYS A 43 1.46 6.66 7.89
N MET A 44 2.30 6.22 6.95
CA MET A 44 3.74 6.03 7.14
C MET A 44 4.46 6.23 5.81
N THR A 45 5.69 6.73 5.86
CA THR A 45 6.54 6.88 4.67
C THR A 45 7.67 5.88 4.65
N PHE A 46 8.13 5.52 3.45
CA PHE A 46 9.22 4.59 3.22
C PHE A 46 10.16 5.12 2.14
N ASP A 47 11.45 5.13 2.43
CA ASP A 47 12.47 5.48 1.44
C ASP A 47 12.62 4.39 0.39
N LEU A 48 12.76 4.82 -0.86
CA LEU A 48 13.07 3.94 -1.98
C LEU A 48 14.59 3.86 -2.19
N PRO A 49 15.10 2.78 -2.81
CA PRO A 49 16.50 2.67 -3.19
C PRO A 49 16.92 3.88 -4.03
N LYS A 50 18.13 4.41 -3.80
CA LYS A 50 18.68 5.57 -4.54
C LYS A 50 19.93 5.23 -5.35
N ASP A 51 20.27 3.94 -5.43
CA ASP A 51 21.47 3.43 -6.09
C ASP A 51 21.35 3.39 -7.62
N GLN A 52 20.14 3.23 -8.14
CA GLN A 52 19.80 3.28 -9.57
C GLN A 52 18.28 3.41 -9.72
N ASP A 53 17.82 3.48 -10.97
CA ASP A 53 16.40 3.35 -11.28
C ASP A 53 15.92 1.90 -11.32
N TYR A 54 14.68 1.71 -10.90
CA TYR A 54 13.93 0.46 -10.99
C TYR A 54 12.50 0.74 -11.48
N PHE A 55 11.86 -0.28 -12.04
CA PHE A 55 10.43 -0.25 -12.35
C PHE A 55 9.67 -1.08 -11.31
N LEU A 56 8.73 -0.45 -10.60
CA LEU A 56 7.70 -1.17 -9.86
C LEU A 56 6.76 -1.83 -10.88
N ILE A 57 6.78 -3.17 -10.94
CA ILE A 57 6.04 -3.99 -11.91
C ILE A 57 4.81 -4.67 -11.32
N GLY A 58 4.63 -4.61 -10.01
CA GLY A 58 3.50 -5.19 -9.30
C GLY A 58 3.64 -5.07 -7.79
N ASP A 59 2.57 -5.36 -7.08
CA ASP A 59 2.47 -5.31 -5.63
C ASP A 59 1.54 -6.39 -5.11
N GLU A 60 1.84 -6.91 -3.93
CA GLU A 60 0.96 -7.81 -3.18
C GLU A 60 0.86 -7.32 -1.73
N PRO A 61 -0.28 -7.56 -1.05
CA PRO A 61 -0.47 -7.07 0.30
C PRO A 61 0.24 -7.98 1.32
N ILE A 62 0.88 -7.36 2.32
CA ILE A 62 1.38 -8.05 3.51
C ILE A 62 0.41 -7.75 4.65
N ILE A 63 -0.40 -8.73 5.03
CA ILE A 63 -1.52 -8.55 5.98
C ILE A 63 -1.31 -9.44 7.21
N ASP A 64 -1.29 -8.79 8.38
CA ASP A 64 -1.26 -9.42 9.70
C ASP A 64 -2.67 -9.71 10.24
N ASN A 65 -3.61 -8.81 9.99
CA ASN A 65 -4.99 -8.89 10.43
C ASN A 65 -5.95 -8.41 9.32
N ALA A 66 -6.52 -9.38 8.59
CA ALA A 66 -7.44 -9.13 7.49
C ALA A 66 -8.84 -8.68 7.94
N GLU A 67 -9.24 -8.97 9.18
CA GLU A 67 -10.56 -8.59 9.72
C GLU A 67 -10.68 -7.09 9.95
N LEU A 68 -9.56 -6.41 10.21
CA LEU A 68 -9.53 -4.96 10.43
C LEU A 68 -9.09 -4.19 9.19
N LEU A 69 -8.28 -4.75 8.30
CA LEU A 69 -7.79 -4.04 7.12
C LEU A 69 -8.87 -3.93 6.05
N HIS A 70 -9.15 -2.70 5.59
CA HIS A 70 -10.15 -2.49 4.54
C HIS A 70 -9.52 -2.07 3.20
N HIS A 71 -8.61 -1.10 3.19
CA HIS A 71 -7.80 -0.78 2.00
C HIS A 71 -6.39 -0.31 2.36
N ILE A 72 -5.46 -0.47 1.42
CA ILE A 72 -4.12 0.14 1.43
C ILE A 72 -4.00 1.01 0.19
N LEU A 73 -3.52 2.24 0.36
CA LEU A 73 -3.21 3.18 -0.72
C LEU A 73 -1.72 3.49 -0.68
N VAL A 74 -1.07 3.40 -1.84
CA VAL A 74 0.37 3.60 -2.00
C VAL A 74 0.60 4.77 -2.96
N TYR A 75 1.22 5.83 -2.46
CA TYR A 75 1.48 7.04 -3.22
C TYR A 75 2.97 7.25 -3.47
N GLY A 76 3.33 7.63 -4.70
CA GLY A 76 4.68 7.98 -5.09
C GLY A 76 4.97 9.47 -4.88
N CYS A 77 6.12 9.78 -4.28
CA CYS A 77 6.58 11.14 -4.01
C CYS A 77 7.88 11.40 -4.78
N THR A 78 7.96 12.50 -5.54
CA THR A 78 9.11 12.82 -6.42
C THR A 78 10.22 13.61 -5.72
N HIS A 79 9.97 14.12 -4.53
CA HIS A 79 10.94 14.86 -3.73
C HIS A 79 11.21 14.12 -2.42
N ASP A 80 12.40 14.32 -1.87
CA ASP A 80 12.67 13.99 -0.47
C ASP A 80 11.79 14.91 0.38
N ILE A 81 10.64 14.41 0.83
CA ILE A 81 9.73 15.18 1.68
C ILE A 81 10.44 15.44 3.01
N ASP A 82 10.54 16.70 3.44
CA ASP A 82 11.17 17.05 4.73
C ASP A 82 10.40 16.49 5.95
N ASN A 83 9.19 15.97 5.74
CA ASN A 83 8.30 15.38 6.75
C ASN A 83 8.26 13.85 6.65
N GLU A 84 9.37 13.18 6.98
CA GLU A 84 9.39 11.73 7.09
C GLU A 84 8.49 11.25 8.25
N ILE A 85 7.59 10.32 7.96
CA ILE A 85 6.71 9.67 8.93
C ILE A 85 7.24 8.24 9.13
N VAL A 86 8.25 8.09 9.99
CA VAL A 86 8.96 6.82 10.25
C VAL A 86 8.22 5.83 11.14
N THR A 87 7.12 6.27 11.75
CA THR A 87 6.24 5.44 12.58
C THR A 87 4.81 5.67 12.13
N PRO A 88 3.92 4.67 12.16
CA PRO A 88 2.55 4.89 11.74
C PRO A 88 1.87 5.93 12.64
N VAL A 89 1.31 6.97 12.02
CA VAL A 89 0.57 8.02 12.74
C VAL A 89 -0.88 8.06 12.25
N PRO A 90 -1.85 8.41 13.12
CA PRO A 90 -3.19 8.73 12.67
C PRO A 90 -3.15 9.86 11.63
N CYS A 91 -3.92 9.70 10.56
CA CYS A 91 -4.03 10.70 9.49
C CYS A 91 -5.47 10.86 9.02
N SER A 92 -5.74 11.89 8.23
CA SER A 92 -6.98 12.00 7.46
C SER A 92 -6.90 11.18 6.18
N MET A 93 -8.05 10.82 5.62
CA MET A 93 -8.13 10.31 4.26
C MET A 93 -7.42 11.29 3.32
N LYS A 94 -6.43 10.81 2.56
CA LYS A 94 -5.68 11.68 1.64
C LYS A 94 -6.56 12.02 0.45
N THR A 95 -6.53 13.27 0.02
CA THR A 95 -7.12 13.71 -1.24
C THR A 95 -6.01 13.96 -2.27
N PRO A 96 -6.31 13.90 -3.59
CA PRO A 96 -5.35 14.18 -4.65
C PRO A 96 -4.67 15.56 -4.58
N THR A 97 -5.18 16.47 -3.73
CA THR A 97 -4.70 17.83 -3.53
C THR A 97 -3.69 17.96 -2.38
N ASP A 98 -3.37 16.90 -1.66
CA ASP A 98 -2.33 16.93 -0.64
C ASP A 98 -0.95 16.86 -1.34
N HIS A 99 -0.38 18.03 -1.59
CA HIS A 99 0.65 18.35 -2.60
C HIS A 99 2.02 17.64 -2.50
N ASP A 100 2.23 16.67 -1.60
CA ASP A 100 3.56 16.07 -1.38
C ASP A 100 3.78 14.73 -2.13
N CYS A 101 2.71 13.97 -2.41
CA CYS A 101 2.79 12.69 -3.15
C CYS A 101 1.59 12.56 -4.10
N PRO A 102 1.66 13.13 -5.32
CA PRO A 102 0.47 13.32 -6.15
C PRO A 102 -0.03 12.04 -6.85
N GLN A 103 0.78 10.98 -6.93
CA GLN A 103 0.45 9.81 -7.76
C GLN A 103 0.11 8.59 -6.91
N LEU A 104 -1.08 8.04 -7.10
CA LEU A 104 -1.45 6.72 -6.61
C LEU A 104 -0.81 5.66 -7.51
N ILE A 105 0.13 4.90 -6.95
CA ILE A 105 0.94 3.90 -7.68
C ILE A 105 0.66 2.46 -7.24
N GLY A 106 -0.16 2.28 -6.21
CA GLY A 106 -0.62 0.98 -5.75
C GLY A 106 -1.91 1.11 -4.94
N LEU A 107 -2.77 0.09 -5.03
CA LEU A 107 -4.06 0.02 -4.34
C LEU A 107 -4.33 -1.44 -4.00
N TRP A 108 -4.69 -1.66 -2.74
CA TRP A 108 -5.26 -2.92 -2.30
C TRP A 108 -6.60 -2.68 -1.60
N SER A 109 -7.55 -3.59 -1.81
CA SER A 109 -8.80 -3.65 -1.07
C SER A 109 -9.19 -5.11 -0.83
N VAL A 110 -10.11 -5.34 0.12
CA VAL A 110 -10.61 -6.68 0.45
C VAL A 110 -11.01 -7.46 -0.81
N GLY A 111 -10.50 -8.69 -0.92
CA GLY A 111 -10.74 -9.58 -2.06
C GLY A 111 -9.76 -9.43 -3.23
N ASN A 112 -8.90 -8.42 -3.23
CA ASN A 112 -7.81 -8.29 -4.20
C ASN A 112 -6.58 -9.10 -3.73
N ALA A 113 -5.95 -9.87 -4.61
CA ALA A 113 -4.74 -10.62 -4.29
C ALA A 113 -3.45 -9.78 -4.43
N GLY A 114 -3.51 -8.66 -5.13
CA GLY A 114 -2.37 -7.85 -5.54
C GLY A 114 -2.51 -7.39 -7.00
N THR A 115 -1.66 -6.48 -7.43
CA THR A 115 -1.65 -5.94 -8.79
C THR A 115 -0.42 -6.42 -9.55
N CYS A 116 -0.62 -6.99 -10.73
CA CYS A 116 0.45 -7.28 -11.67
C CYS A 116 0.31 -6.31 -12.85
N LEU A 117 1.31 -5.47 -13.09
CA LEU A 117 1.28 -4.54 -14.22
C LEU A 117 1.57 -5.30 -15.52
N ILE A 118 0.89 -4.88 -16.58
CA ILE A 118 1.07 -5.45 -17.92
C ILE A 118 2.53 -5.35 -18.37
N ASN A 119 2.91 -6.18 -19.35
CA ASN A 119 4.26 -6.19 -19.89
C ASN A 119 4.72 -4.79 -20.30
N ASP A 120 6.01 -4.53 -20.09
CA ASP A 120 6.68 -3.27 -20.43
C ASP A 120 6.11 -2.01 -19.75
N THR A 121 5.25 -2.19 -18.75
CA THR A 121 4.74 -1.10 -17.90
C THR A 121 5.27 -1.24 -16.49
N GLY A 122 5.55 -0.09 -15.87
CA GLY A 122 5.92 0.03 -14.47
C GLY A 122 6.03 1.47 -14.04
N PHE A 123 5.99 1.71 -12.72
CA PHE A 123 6.28 3.02 -12.16
C PHE A 123 7.77 3.15 -11.91
N LEU A 124 8.38 4.22 -12.42
CA LEU A 124 9.80 4.49 -12.19
C LEU A 124 10.01 4.90 -10.73
N ILE A 125 10.89 4.16 -10.05
CA ILE A 125 11.38 4.47 -8.70
C ILE A 125 12.89 4.59 -8.74
N GLY A 126 13.49 5.38 -7.85
CA GLY A 126 14.94 5.45 -7.72
C GLY A 126 15.56 6.80 -8.03
N GLU A 127 16.65 6.83 -8.79
CA GLU A 127 17.46 8.04 -9.07
C GLU A 127 16.72 9.13 -9.86
N PHE A 128 15.84 8.78 -10.80
CA PHE A 128 15.03 9.73 -11.56
C PHE A 128 13.52 9.51 -11.37
N GLY A 129 13.14 8.43 -10.68
CA GLY A 129 11.77 8.10 -10.32
C GLY A 129 11.31 8.67 -8.97
N PHE A 130 10.25 8.06 -8.43
CA PHE A 130 9.82 8.33 -7.06
C PHE A 130 10.93 8.00 -6.06
N LYS A 131 11.09 8.88 -5.07
CA LYS A 131 12.13 8.82 -4.03
C LYS A 131 11.65 8.18 -2.75
N ARG A 132 10.36 8.34 -2.51
CA ARG A 132 9.69 7.91 -1.30
C ARG A 132 8.28 7.45 -1.64
N ILE A 133 7.81 6.51 -0.84
CA ILE A 133 6.43 6.06 -0.85
C ILE A 133 5.74 6.59 0.40
N PHE A 134 4.52 7.08 0.23
CA PHE A 134 3.60 7.33 1.32
C PHE A 134 2.51 6.26 1.28
N VAL A 135 2.34 5.53 2.39
CA VAL A 135 1.33 4.49 2.51
C VAL A 135 0.24 4.96 3.46
N GLN A 136 -1.02 4.81 3.05
CA GLN A 136 -2.20 4.97 3.90
C GLN A 136 -2.92 3.63 4.03
N ALA A 137 -3.07 3.13 5.26
CA ALA A 137 -3.86 1.96 5.56
C ALA A 137 -5.16 2.39 6.25
N SER A 138 -6.31 1.99 5.71
CA SER A 138 -7.58 2.11 6.43
C SER A 138 -7.90 0.84 7.20
N ARG A 139 -8.33 1.05 8.43
CA ARG A 139 -8.80 0.01 9.33
C ARG A 139 -10.26 0.29 9.68
N ILE A 140 -11.11 -0.71 9.57
CA ILE A 140 -12.51 -0.63 9.99
C ILE A 140 -12.71 -1.58 11.17
N ASN A 141 -13.20 -1.05 12.28
CA ASN A 141 -13.62 -1.85 13.43
C ASN A 141 -15.14 -1.97 13.42
N PHE A 142 -15.65 -3.10 12.91
CA PHE A 142 -17.09 -3.40 12.91
C PHE A 142 -17.64 -3.73 14.31
N MET A 143 -16.77 -4.02 15.30
CA MET A 143 -17.19 -4.30 16.67
C MET A 143 -17.46 -3.05 17.51
N GLY A 144 -17.26 -1.85 16.94
CA GLY A 144 -17.59 -0.57 17.57
C GLY A 144 -19.02 -0.08 17.31
N GLU A 145 -19.83 -0.85 16.59
CA GLU A 145 -21.29 -0.66 16.59
C GLU A 145 -21.83 -1.35 17.84
N GLU A 146 -22.03 -0.57 18.91
CA GLU A 146 -22.88 -0.99 20.02
C GLU A 146 -24.21 -1.50 19.44
N LEU A 147 -24.56 -2.75 19.75
CA LEU A 147 -25.93 -3.23 19.77
C LEU A 147 -26.71 -2.55 20.90
#